data_AF-H5X0R7-F1
#
_entry.id   AF-H5X0R7-F1
#
_cell.length_a   1.000
_cell.length_b   1.000
_cell.length_c   1.000
_cell.angle_alpha   90.00
_cell.angle_beta   90.00
_cell.angle_gamma   90.00
#
_symmetry.space_group_name_H-M   'P 1'
#
loop_
_entity.id
_entity.type
_entity.pdbx_description
1 polymer ?
#
loop_
_entity_poly.entity_id
_entity_poly.type
_entity_poly.pdbx_seq_one_letter_code
_entity_poly.pdbx_strand_id
1 'polypeptide(L)' 'MCRRVTCPKCGKPTFAGCGQHVEQVLGDVPAAQRCSCGQNEQAAAPARKPWPFGRR' A
#
# COMPACT_ATOMS: atom_id res chain seq x y z
N MET A 1 -5.92 10.56 10.82
CA MET A 1 -4.62 10.93 11.41
C MET A 1 -3.52 10.32 10.56
N CYS A 2 -2.82 11.15 9.79
CA CYS A 2 -1.78 10.73 8.87
C CYS A 2 -0.45 10.56 9.67
N ARG A 3 0.19 9.38 9.66
CA ARG A 3 1.41 9.12 10.46
C ARG A 3 2.43 8.22 9.76
N ARG A 4 3.70 8.34 10.18
CA ARG A 4 4.79 7.45 9.76
C ARG A 4 4.64 6.12 10.50
N VAL A 5 4.72 5.01 9.79
CA VAL A 5 4.72 3.66 10.37
C VAL A 5 5.79 2.81 9.70
N THR A 6 6.25 1.75 10.35
CA THR A 6 7.21 0.83 9.75
C THR A 6 6.46 -0.25 8.98
N CYS A 7 6.87 -0.51 7.73
CA CYS A 7 6.29 -1.60 6.97
C CYS A 7 6.69 -2.94 7.60
N PRO A 8 5.73 -3.82 7.95
CA PRO A 8 6.04 -5.12 8.55
C PRO A 8 6.72 -6.10 7.57
N LYS A 9 6.65 -5.83 6.26
CA LYS A 9 7.23 -6.70 5.23
C LYS A 9 8.70 -6.44 4.96
N CYS A 10 9.09 -5.18 4.90
CA CYS A 10 10.44 -4.78 4.51
C CYS A 10 11.18 -4.01 5.60
N GLY A 11 10.54 -3.70 6.73
CA GLY A 11 11.15 -2.94 7.84
C GLY A 11 11.42 -1.46 7.52
N LYS A 12 11.02 -0.98 6.33
CA LYS A 12 11.25 0.39 5.89
C LYS A 12 10.16 1.34 6.37
N PRO A 13 10.47 2.63 6.63
CA PRO A 13 9.47 3.64 6.93
C PRO A 13 8.49 3.80 5.76
N THR A 14 7.20 3.71 6.09
CA THR A 14 6.07 3.91 5.21
C THR A 14 5.09 4.90 5.83
N PHE A 15 4.09 5.29 5.06
CA PHE A 15 3.03 6.18 5.50
C PHE A 15 1.74 5.39 5.70
N ALA A 16 0.99 5.71 6.76
CA ALA A 16 -0.36 5.22 6.99
C ALA A 16 -1.32 6.40 7.16
N GLY A 17 -2.31 6.47 6.27
CA GLY A 17 -3.37 7.47 6.33
C GLY A 17 -3.87 7.90 4.95
N CYS A 18 -4.23 9.17 4.89
CA CYS A 18 -5.01 9.85 3.87
C CYS A 18 -4.35 10.01 2.47
N GLY A 19 -3.05 9.72 2.32
CA GLY A 19 -2.29 9.94 1.08
C GLY A 19 -1.90 11.42 0.84
N GLN A 20 -2.75 12.35 1.27
CA GLN A 20 -2.51 13.80 1.11
C GLN A 20 -1.33 14.35 1.90
N HIS A 21 -0.92 13.67 2.97
CA HIS A 21 0.21 14.12 3.80
C HIS A 21 1.46 13.23 3.65
N VAL A 22 1.57 12.48 2.55
CA VAL A 22 2.72 11.58 2.32
C VAL A 22 4.03 12.37 2.29
N GLU A 23 4.07 13.47 1.53
CA GLU A 23 5.27 14.33 1.43
C GLU A 23 5.62 14.99 2.77
N GLN A 24 4.63 15.36 3.58
CA GLN A 24 4.87 15.95 4.89
C GLN A 24 5.33 14.92 5.94
N VAL A 25 4.94 13.64 5.79
CA VAL A 25 5.30 12.56 6.72
C VAL A 25 6.59 11.83 6.30
N LEU A 26 6.86 11.74 5.00
CA LEU A 26 8.04 11.09 4.43
C LEU A 26 9.06 12.09 3.87
N GLY A 27 8.85 13.40 4.00
CA GLY A 27 9.75 14.44 3.50
C GLY A 27 11.16 14.36 4.07
N ASP A 28 11.28 13.92 5.33
CA ASP A 28 12.55 13.66 6.02
C ASP A 28 13.22 12.34 5.58
N VAL A 29 12.50 11.48 4.84
CA VAL A 29 12.98 10.17 4.40
C VAL A 29 13.48 10.25 2.97
N PRO A 30 14.76 9.93 2.71
CA PRO A 30 15.25 9.80 1.34
C PRO A 30 14.47 8.72 0.59
N ALA A 31 14.21 8.93 -0.71
CA ALA A 31 13.42 7.99 -1.53
C ALA A 31 13.96 6.53 -1.46
N ALA A 32 15.28 6.35 -1.33
CA ALA A 32 15.92 5.05 -1.18
C ALA A 32 15.52 4.29 0.10
N GLN A 33 15.16 5.02 1.16
CA GLN A 33 14.74 4.46 2.45
C GLN A 33 13.22 4.36 2.59
N ARG A 34 12.44 4.93 1.65
CA ARG A 34 10.97 4.81 1.67
C ARG A 34 10.54 3.40 1.31
N CYS A 35 9.49 2.91 1.97
CA CYS A 35 8.87 1.64 1.62
C CYS A 35 8.29 1.70 0.20
N SER A 36 8.70 0.76 -0.66
CA SER A 36 8.20 0.61 -2.03
C SER A 36 7.28 -0.60 -2.20
N CYS A 37 6.87 -1.27 -1.10
CA CYS A 37 6.07 -2.49 -1.15
C CYS A 37 4.65 -2.31 -1.72
N GLY A 38 4.21 -1.06 -1.96
CA GLY A 38 2.87 -0.74 -2.44
C GLY A 38 2.51 -1.28 -3.83
N GLN A 39 3.47 -1.66 -4.67
CA GLN A 39 3.18 -2.15 -6.03
C GLN A 39 3.01 -3.67 -6.13
N ASN A 40 3.37 -4.44 -5.10
CA ASN A 40 3.42 -5.91 -5.20
C ASN A 40 2.31 -6.64 -4.43
N GLU A 41 1.30 -5.91 -3.94
CA GLU A 41 0.18 -6.54 -3.22
C GLU A 41 -1.20 -6.32 -3.86
N GLN A 42 -1.35 -5.34 -4.76
CA GLN A 42 -2.61 -5.14 -5.51
C GLN A 42 -2.66 -5.92 -6.83
N ALA A 43 -1.57 -6.57 -7.26
CA ALA A 43 -1.58 -7.47 -8.42
C ALA A 43 -2.16 -8.86 -8.11
N ALA A 44 -2.53 -9.13 -6.86
CA ALA A 44 -3.34 -10.30 -6.49
C ALA A 44 -4.79 -9.89 -6.27
N ALA A 45 -5.41 -9.23 -7.26
CA ALA A 45 -6.86 -9.31 -7.38
C ALA A 45 -7.21 -10.81 -7.50
N PRO A 46 -7.97 -11.42 -6.57
CA PRO A 46 -8.38 -12.79 -6.76
C PRO A 46 -9.26 -12.82 -8.01
N ALA A 47 -8.79 -13.55 -9.00
CA ALA A 47 -9.52 -13.87 -10.21
C ALA A 47 -10.98 -14.15 -9.86
N ARG A 48 -11.87 -13.27 -10.32
CA ARG A 48 -13.31 -13.40 -10.18
C ARG A 48 -13.68 -14.74 -10.83
N LYS A 49 -14.05 -15.74 -10.05
CA LYS A 49 -14.54 -17.01 -10.58
C LYS A 49 -15.85 -16.72 -11.31
N PRO A 50 -15.98 -16.99 -12.63
CA PRO A 50 -17.27 -16.91 -13.28
C PRO A 50 -18.09 -18.10 -12.79
N TRP A 51 -19.01 -17.84 -11.87
CA TRP A 51 -19.90 -18.88 -11.36
C TRP A 51 -20.87 -19.31 -12.47
N PRO A 52 -21.13 -20.63 -12.66
CA PRO A 52 -21.87 -21.11 -13.83
C PRO A 52 -23.41 -21.05 -13.73
N PHE A 53 -24.01 -20.50 -12.66
CA PHE A 53 -25.45 -20.63 -12.37
C PHE A 53 -26.19 -19.31 -12.06
N GLY A 54 -26.01 -18.26 -12.88
CA GLY A 54 -26.63 -16.95 -12.61
C GLY A 54 -27.39 -16.34 -13.79
N ARG A 55 -28.48 -16.98 -14.25
CA ARG A 55 -29.50 -16.38 -15.15
C ARG A 55 -30.89 -16.99 -14.86
N ARG A 56 -31.73 -16.24 -14.14
CA ARG A 56 -33.20 -16.27 -14.28
C ARG A 56 -33.75 -14.87 -13.98
#